data_AF-A0A7S3I7Q6-F1
#
_entry.id   AF-A0A7S3I7Q6-F1
#
_cell.length_a   1.000
_cell.length_b   1.000
_cell.length_c   1.000
_cell.angle_alpha   90.00
_cell.angle_beta   90.00
_cell.angle_gamma   90.00
#
_symmetry.space_group_name_H-M   'P 1'
#
loop_
_entity.id
_entity.type
_entity.pdbx_description
1 polymer ?
#
loop_
_entity_poly.entity_id
_entity_poly.type
_entity_poly.pdbx_seq_one_letter_code
_entity_poly.pdbx_strand_id
1 'polypeptide(L)'
;MVKQDKNRVSVLLADLVAKKDIRVESVNNFATAAGLASSASGLACLARCLAAVYGLEESFEGEFSMYARLGSGSACRSLYGGVVEWKRGFANEAELQNRPEDVSQ
;
A
#
# COMPACT_ATOMS: atom_id res chain seq x y z
N MET A 1 14.54 18.46 -15.08
CA MET A 1 13.30 18.89 -14.42
C MET A 1 12.15 18.03 -14.94
N VAL A 2 11.89 16.89 -14.29
CA VAL A 2 10.84 15.94 -14.72
C VAL A 2 9.49 16.54 -14.31
N LYS A 3 8.61 16.78 -15.28
CA LYS A 3 7.26 17.29 -15.05
C LYS A 3 6.51 16.27 -14.19
N GLN A 4 6.01 16.68 -13.02
CA GLN A 4 5.10 15.87 -12.23
C GLN A 4 3.76 15.80 -12.94
N ASP A 5 3.51 14.67 -13.61
CA ASP A 5 2.20 14.35 -14.17
C ASP A 5 1.25 13.93 -13.05
N LYS A 6 0.04 14.52 -13.00
CA LYS A 6 -0.92 14.42 -11.89
C LYS A 6 -1.79 13.15 -11.91
N ASN A 7 -1.45 12.17 -12.74
CA ASN A 7 -2.19 10.92 -12.94
C ASN A 7 -1.38 9.67 -12.50
N ARG A 8 -0.77 9.71 -11.30
CA ARG A 8 0.33 8.82 -10.88
C ARG A 8 -0.07 7.40 -10.42
N VAL A 9 -1.34 7.18 -10.10
CA VAL A 9 -1.84 5.91 -9.54
C VAL A 9 -1.83 4.77 -10.56
N SER A 10 -2.30 5.05 -11.78
CA SER A 10 -2.23 4.10 -12.90
C SER A 10 -0.79 3.89 -13.36
N VAL A 11 0.07 4.91 -13.20
CA VAL A 11 1.48 4.86 -13.61
C VAL A 11 2.28 3.91 -12.73
N LEU A 12 2.01 3.74 -11.43
CA LEU A 12 2.85 2.86 -10.61
C LEU A 12 2.70 1.38 -10.95
N LEU A 13 1.47 0.87 -10.89
CA LEU A 13 1.16 -0.52 -11.23
C LEU A 13 1.33 -0.77 -12.73
N ALA A 14 0.96 0.18 -13.60
CA ALA A 14 1.17 0.01 -15.03
C ALA A 14 2.66 0.14 -15.42
N ASP A 15 3.48 1.03 -14.82
CA ASP A 15 4.91 1.08 -15.11
C ASP A 15 5.66 -0.15 -14.57
N LEU A 16 5.25 -0.71 -13.42
CA LEU A 16 5.76 -2.00 -12.92
C LEU A 16 5.50 -3.16 -13.90
N VAL A 17 4.33 -3.15 -14.54
CA VAL A 17 3.93 -4.17 -15.53
C VAL A 17 4.47 -3.82 -16.94
N ALA A 18 4.69 -2.55 -17.26
CA ALA A 18 5.02 -2.07 -18.60
C ALA A 18 6.51 -1.73 -18.83
N LYS A 19 7.31 -1.49 -17.79
CA LYS A 19 8.75 -1.17 -17.92
C LYS A 19 9.62 -2.27 -17.29
N LYS A 20 10.25 -3.06 -18.17
CA LYS A 20 11.49 -3.87 -18.02
C LYS A 20 11.84 -4.42 -16.61
N ASP A 21 11.88 -5.75 -16.52
CA ASP A 21 12.73 -6.60 -15.66
C ASP A 21 13.09 -6.06 -14.26
N ILE A 22 12.09 -5.76 -13.43
CA ILE A 22 12.33 -5.50 -12.00
C ILE A 22 12.56 -6.85 -11.30
N ARG A 23 13.78 -7.07 -10.83
CA ARG A 23 14.11 -8.21 -9.96
C ARG A 23 13.79 -7.85 -8.52
N VAL A 24 12.83 -8.56 -7.94
CA VAL A 24 12.49 -8.44 -6.51
C VAL A 24 13.10 -9.62 -5.77
N GLU A 25 13.91 -9.32 -4.76
CA GLU A 25 14.40 -10.30 -3.80
C GLU A 25 13.85 -9.95 -2.42
N SER A 26 13.25 -10.94 -1.76
CA SER A 26 12.67 -10.78 -0.43
C SER A 26 13.13 -11.93 0.45
N VAL A 27 13.48 -11.59 1.69
CA VAL A 27 13.86 -12.54 2.73
C VAL A 27 12.97 -12.25 3.92
N ASN A 28 12.33 -13.27 4.46
CA ASN A 28 11.69 -13.19 5.76
C ASN A 28 12.60 -13.81 6.81
N ASN A 29 12.49 -13.32 8.04
CA ASN A 29 13.24 -13.82 9.19
C ASN A 29 12.30 -14.50 10.22
N PHE A 30 11.10 -14.87 9.80
CA PHE A 30 10.17 -15.61 10.64
C PHE A 30 10.58 -17.07 10.72
N ALA A 31 10.40 -17.70 11.89
CA ALA A 31 10.61 -19.13 12.02
C ALA A 31 9.70 -19.90 11.05
N THR A 32 10.24 -20.91 10.38
CA THR A 32 9.46 -21.79 9.51
C THR A 32 8.31 -22.42 10.30
N ALA A 33 7.11 -22.43 9.71
CA ALA A 33 5.87 -22.91 10.34
C ALA A 33 5.33 -22.07 11.52
N ALA A 34 5.82 -20.84 11.74
CA ALA A 34 5.26 -19.93 12.76
C ALA A 34 3.83 -19.43 12.48
N GLY A 35 3.22 -19.82 11.35
CA GLY A 35 1.87 -19.36 10.96
C GLY A 35 1.78 -17.85 10.67
N LEU A 36 2.90 -17.17 10.51
CA LEU A 36 2.95 -15.73 10.26
C LEU A 36 2.68 -15.41 8.78
N ALA A 37 1.88 -14.36 8.56
CA ALA A 37 1.52 -13.88 7.23
C ALA A 37 2.73 -13.22 6.54
N SER A 38 3.55 -14.04 5.87
CA SER A 38 4.69 -13.55 5.06
C SER A 38 4.24 -12.64 3.90
N SER A 39 2.97 -12.71 3.50
CA SER A 39 2.39 -11.83 2.48
C SER A 39 2.17 -10.41 2.99
N ALA A 40 1.69 -10.23 4.23
CA ALA A 40 1.41 -8.90 4.77
C ALA A 40 2.68 -8.03 4.84
N SER A 41 3.73 -8.59 5.45
CA SER A 41 5.04 -7.94 5.57
C SER A 41 5.74 -7.78 4.22
N GLY A 42 5.71 -8.81 3.37
CA GLY A 42 6.36 -8.79 2.06
C GLY A 42 5.79 -7.71 1.12
N LEU A 43 4.46 -7.58 1.05
CA LEU A 43 3.83 -6.60 0.17
C LEU A 43 3.86 -5.18 0.73
N ALA A 44 3.83 -5.00 2.06
CA ALA A 44 4.09 -3.70 2.67
C ALA A 44 5.53 -3.22 2.37
N CYS A 45 6.50 -4.12 2.50
CA CYS A 45 7.90 -3.86 2.14
C CYS A 45 8.03 -3.48 0.66
N LEU A 46 7.44 -4.29 -0.24
CA LEU A 46 7.48 -4.03 -1.67
C LEU A 46 6.89 -2.66 -2.05
N ALA A 47 5.71 -2.31 -1.53
CA ALA A 47 5.09 -1.02 -1.78
C ALA A 47 6.00 0.15 -1.36
N ARG A 48 6.62 0.05 -0.17
CA ARG A 48 7.53 1.08 0.34
C ARG A 48 8.86 1.14 -0.44
N CYS A 49 9.43 0.01 -0.82
CA CYS A 49 10.64 -0.07 -1.64
C CYS A 49 10.42 0.55 -3.02
N LEU A 50 9.29 0.27 -3.66
CA LEU A 50 8.96 0.86 -4.95
C LEU A 50 8.78 2.37 -4.86
N ALA A 51 8.09 2.85 -3.82
CA ALA A 51 7.99 4.29 -3.56
C ALA A 51 9.37 4.93 -3.41
N ALA A 52 10.30 4.29 -2.69
CA ALA A 52 11.67 4.78 -2.54
C ALA A 52 12.46 4.76 -3.86
N VAL A 53 12.41 3.66 -4.62
CA VAL A 53 13.14 3.50 -5.89
C VAL A 53 12.70 4.53 -6.93
N TYR A 54 11.40 4.81 -7.00
CA TYR A 54 10.83 5.78 -7.95
C TYR A 54 10.79 7.22 -7.41
N GLY A 55 11.25 7.46 -6.18
CA GLY A 55 11.24 8.79 -5.56
C GLY A 55 9.83 9.37 -5.42
N LEU A 56 8.88 8.53 -5.02
CA LEU A 56 7.49 8.90 -4.84
C LEU A 56 7.25 9.44 -3.45
N GLU A 57 6.35 10.41 -3.40
CA GLU A 57 5.78 10.95 -2.17
C GLU A 57 4.28 10.70 -2.19
N GLU A 58 3.71 10.54 -1.00
CA GLU A 58 2.26 10.42 -0.87
C GLU A 58 1.59 11.74 -1.28
N SER A 59 0.62 11.63 -2.18
CA SER A 59 -0.25 12.73 -2.61
C SER A 59 -1.33 13.03 -1.56
N PHE A 60 -1.65 12.04 -0.74
CA PHE A 60 -2.55 12.14 0.41
C PHE A 60 -2.15 11.11 1.48
N GLU A 61 -2.50 11.38 2.72
CA GLU A 61 -2.16 10.51 3.84
C GLU A 61 -2.67 9.07 3.63
N GLY A 62 -1.75 8.10 3.68
CA GLY A 62 -2.09 6.69 3.53
C GLY A 62 -2.24 6.21 2.09
N GLU A 63 -1.80 6.99 1.10
CA GLU A 63 -1.74 6.55 -0.29
C GLU A 63 -0.94 5.23 -0.44
N PHE A 64 0.20 5.08 0.24
CA PHE A 64 1.00 3.85 0.17
C PHE A 64 0.32 2.68 0.89
N SER A 65 -0.46 2.95 1.94
CA SER A 65 -1.33 1.97 2.59
C SER A 65 -2.38 1.42 1.64
N MET A 66 -2.95 2.29 0.79
CA MET A 66 -3.83 1.87 -0.29
C MET A 66 -3.10 0.97 -1.31
N TYR A 67 -1.86 1.26 -1.70
CA TYR A 67 -1.11 0.40 -2.61
C TYR A 67 -0.78 -0.96 -2.01
N ALA A 68 -0.33 -1.02 -0.76
CA ALA A 68 -0.08 -2.28 -0.05
C ALA A 68 -1.35 -3.14 0.04
N ARG A 69 -2.51 -2.50 0.29
CA ARG A 69 -3.83 -3.15 0.33
C ARG A 69 -4.19 -3.87 -0.97
N LEU A 70 -3.87 -3.29 -2.13
CA LEU A 70 -4.19 -3.88 -3.43
C LEU A 70 -3.49 -5.22 -3.65
N GLY A 71 -2.28 -5.37 -3.11
CA GLY A 71 -1.57 -6.64 -3.16
C GLY A 71 -2.03 -7.63 -2.10
N SER A 72 -2.28 -7.16 -0.87
CA SER A 72 -2.85 -7.98 0.21
C SER A 72 -3.55 -7.09 1.23
N GLY A 73 -4.81 -7.41 1.57
CA GLY A 73 -5.60 -6.60 2.49
C GLY A 73 -4.93 -6.38 3.86
N SER A 74 -4.19 -7.34 4.39
CA SER A 74 -3.48 -7.19 5.67
C SER A 74 -2.19 -6.37 5.57
N ALA A 75 -1.59 -6.24 4.39
CA ALA A 75 -0.33 -5.52 4.19
C ALA A 75 -0.44 -4.01 4.48
N CYS A 76 -1.62 -3.41 4.28
CA CYS A 76 -1.84 -1.99 4.57
C CYS A 76 -1.55 -1.62 6.03
N ARG A 77 -1.83 -2.53 6.96
CA ARG A 77 -1.55 -2.34 8.39
C ARG A 77 -0.10 -2.57 8.76
N SER A 78 0.66 -3.29 7.93
CA SER A 78 2.08 -3.59 8.17
C SER A 78 3.03 -2.45 7.80
N LEU A 79 2.52 -1.32 7.27
CA LEU A 79 3.31 -0.11 7.04
C LEU A 79 3.52 0.75 8.29
N TYR A 80 2.73 0.52 9.34
CA TYR A 80 2.74 1.32 10.57
C TYR A 80 3.06 0.42 11.77
N GLY A 81 3.69 0.99 12.78
CA GLY A 81 3.96 0.32 14.05
C GLY A 81 2.82 0.51 15.05
N GLY A 82 2.78 -0.32 16.10
CA GLY A 82 1.79 -0.24 17.18
C GLY A 82 0.46 -0.89 16.84
N VAL A 83 -0.64 -0.32 17.36
CA VAL A 83 -2.01 -0.77 17.07
C VAL A 83 -2.51 -0.01 15.86
N VAL A 84 -2.86 -0.74 14.80
CA VAL A 84 -3.24 -0.16 13.51
C VAL A 84 -4.62 -0.66 13.13
N GLU A 85 -5.50 0.25 12.75
CA GLU A 85 -6.83 -0.05 12.22
C GLU A 85 -6.82 0.07 10.69
N TRP A 86 -7.43 -0.89 9.99
CA TRP A 86 -7.74 -0.74 8.56
C TRP A 86 -9.20 -0.33 8.39
N LYS A 87 -9.40 0.94 8.01
CA LYS A 87 -10.71 1.47 7.65
C LYS A 87 -11.12 0.96 6.26
N ARG A 88 -12.30 0.33 6.17
CA ARG A 88 -12.86 -0.27 4.93
C ARG A 88 -12.88 0.71 3.75
N GLY A 89 -12.98 2.01 4.03
CA GLY A 89 -13.21 3.03 3.02
C GLY A 89 -14.60 2.89 2.41
N PHE A 90 -14.86 3.66 1.36
CA PHE A 90 -16.14 3.71 0.67
C PHE A 90 -15.96 3.30 -0.78
N ALA A 91 -16.89 2.52 -1.32
CA ALA A 91 -16.78 2.02 -2.70
C ALA A 91 -17.07 3.10 -3.74
N ASN A 92 -17.80 4.14 -3.35
CA ASN A 92 -18.20 5.25 -4.21
C ASN A 92 -18.49 6.52 -3.41
N GLU A 93 -18.67 7.62 -4.12
CA GLU A 93 -18.97 8.95 -3.55
C GLU A 93 -20.26 8.94 -2.71
N ALA A 94 -21.27 8.17 -3.13
CA ALA A 94 -22.55 8.10 -2.42
C ALA A 94 -22.39 7.43 -1.05
N GLU A 95 -21.57 6.38 -0.94
CA GLU A 95 -21.24 5.78 0.35
C GLU A 95 -20.43 6.72 1.24
N LEU A 96 -19.50 7.50 0.65
CA LEU A 96 -18.72 8.50 1.39
C LEU A 96 -19.60 9.61 1.96
N GLN A 97 -20.57 10.09 1.19
CA GLN A 97 -21.54 11.11 1.62
C GLN A 97 -22.47 10.61 2.73
N ASN A 98 -22.76 9.31 2.75
CA ASN A 98 -23.59 8.66 3.77
C ASN A 98 -22.77 8.11 4.96
N ARG A 99 -21.55 8.61 5.19
CA ARG A 99 -20.72 8.12 6.28
C ARG A 99 -21.46 8.29 7.62
N PRO A 100 -21.54 7.24 8.46
CA PRO A 100 -21.92 7.45 9.85
C PRO A 100 -20.90 8.41 10.49
N GLU A 101 -21.38 9.38 11.27
CA GLU A 101 -20.48 10.21 12.06
C GLU A 101 -19.71 9.32 13.03
N ASP A 102 -18.43 9.63 13.22
CA ASP A 102 -17.48 8.79 13.93
C ASP A 102 -17.97 8.51 15.36
N VAL A 103 -18.30 7.25 15.67
CA VAL A 103 -18.79 6.84 17.01
C VAL A 103 -17.63 6.49 17.95
N SER A 104 -16.40 6.90 17.61
CA SER A 104 -15.20 6.64 18.41
C SER A 104 -15.10 7.62 19.59
N GLN A 105 -15.54 7.19 20.77
CA GLN A 105 -15.00 7.64 22.07
C GLN A 105 -13.70 6.90 22.38
#